data_AF-A0A5C4VIJ4-F1
#
_entry.id   AF-A0A5C4VIJ4-F1
#
_cell.length_a   1.000
_cell.length_b   1.000
_cell.length_c   1.000
_cell.angle_alpha   90.00
_cell.angle_beta   90.00
_cell.angle_gamma   90.00
#
_symmetry.space_group_name_H-M   'P 1'
#
loop_
_entity.id
_entity.type
_entity.pdbx_description
1 polymer ?
#
loop_
_entity_poly.entity_id
_entity_poly.type
_entity_poly.pdbx_seq_one_letter_code
_entity_poly.pdbx_strand_id
1 'polypeptide(L)'
;MAALCVLAAAACGIAPTDVQDRGSAPTISPPPPSKTIYLLRNGKLALEPADVENDTVDSLLGALFAASSKPLGDRDTALRGFTYLGIKDSLNPVQRDEVQLPRTSTLTVYIRGEGILTKLGKAQIVCTAQQNIAFEQVKIVRRNAHHPSKSEGQHTCPELR
;
A
#
# COMPACT_ATOMS: atom_id res chain seq x y z
N MET A 1 76.36 -24.52 -31.74
CA MET A 1 75.97 -23.66 -30.60
C MET A 1 74.78 -22.83 -31.06
N ALA A 2 73.71 -22.75 -30.25
CA ALA A 2 72.42 -22.06 -30.45
C ALA A 2 71.46 -22.74 -31.47
N ALA A 3 70.37 -23.43 -31.09
CA ALA A 3 69.14 -23.06 -30.34
C ALA A 3 67.96 -22.82 -31.33
N LEU A 4 67.07 -23.79 -31.52
CA LEU A 4 65.78 -24.00 -30.82
C LEU A 4 64.65 -23.13 -31.40
N CYS A 5 63.74 -23.74 -32.18
CA CYS A 5 62.41 -23.20 -32.50
C CYS A 5 61.45 -24.36 -32.78
N VAL A 6 60.89 -24.96 -31.71
CA VAL A 6 59.69 -25.80 -31.81
C VAL A 6 58.53 -24.94 -31.29
N LEU A 7 57.66 -24.53 -32.22
CA LEU A 7 56.43 -23.80 -31.94
C LEU A 7 55.45 -24.70 -31.19
N ALA A 8 55.21 -24.38 -29.91
CA ALA A 8 54.10 -24.91 -29.14
C ALA A 8 52.81 -24.17 -29.54
N ALA A 9 51.96 -24.83 -30.32
CA ALA A 9 50.58 -24.39 -30.52
C ALA A 9 49.74 -24.83 -29.31
N ALA A 10 49.83 -24.08 -28.22
CA ALA A 10 48.84 -24.14 -27.15
C ALA A 10 47.59 -23.39 -27.62
N ALA A 11 46.72 -24.08 -28.36
CA ALA A 11 45.36 -23.60 -28.57
C ALA A 11 44.59 -23.77 -27.25
N CYS A 12 44.54 -22.71 -26.44
CA CYS A 12 43.62 -22.62 -25.31
C CYS A 12 42.18 -22.55 -25.86
N GLY A 13 41.58 -23.72 -26.08
CA GLY A 13 40.14 -23.84 -26.30
C GLY A 13 39.42 -23.52 -25.00
N ILE A 14 38.79 -22.35 -24.91
CA ILE A 14 37.74 -22.11 -23.92
C ILE A 14 36.54 -22.95 -24.35
N ALA A 15 36.27 -24.03 -23.62
CA ALA A 15 35.04 -24.80 -23.78
C ALA A 15 33.85 -23.87 -23.53
N PRO A 16 32.80 -23.89 -24.37
CA PRO A 16 31.61 -23.08 -24.12
C PRO A 16 31.03 -23.50 -22.77
N THR A 17 31.01 -22.57 -21.81
CA THR A 17 30.25 -22.78 -20.58
C THR A 17 28.78 -22.74 -20.95
N ASP A 18 28.11 -23.87 -20.74
CA ASP A 18 26.68 -24.02 -21.02
C ASP A 18 25.87 -22.95 -20.28
N VAL A 19 24.87 -22.39 -20.94
CA VAL A 19 24.00 -21.38 -20.35
C VAL A 19 23.03 -22.13 -19.43
N GLN A 20 23.24 -22.05 -18.11
CA GLN A 20 22.22 -22.47 -17.16
C GLN A 20 21.04 -21.50 -17.25
N ASP A 21 20.03 -21.90 -18.02
CA ASP A 21 18.70 -21.30 -17.98
C ASP A 21 18.10 -21.59 -16.60
N ARG A 22 18.38 -20.69 -15.65
CA ARG A 22 17.66 -20.62 -14.39
C ARG A 22 16.28 -20.12 -14.76
N GLY A 23 15.39 -21.07 -15.06
CA GLY A 23 14.08 -20.84 -15.66
C GLY A 23 13.31 -19.66 -15.09
N SER A 24 12.29 -19.22 -15.82
CA SER A 24 11.47 -18.02 -15.59
C SER A 24 11.45 -17.52 -14.14
N ALA A 25 11.86 -16.26 -13.95
CA ALA A 25 11.79 -15.59 -12.67
C ALA A 25 10.42 -15.82 -12.01
N PRO A 26 10.36 -16.13 -10.71
CA PRO A 26 9.09 -16.35 -10.03
C PRO A 26 8.24 -15.08 -10.13
N THR A 27 7.19 -15.12 -10.93
CA THR A 27 6.21 -14.05 -11.02
C THR A 27 5.29 -14.15 -9.81
N ILE A 28 5.61 -13.39 -8.77
CA ILE A 28 4.68 -13.15 -7.66
C ILE A 28 3.56 -12.27 -8.23
N SER A 29 2.48 -12.89 -8.70
CA SER A 29 1.28 -12.15 -9.09
C SER A 29 0.58 -11.69 -7.82
N PRO A 30 0.44 -10.37 -7.57
CA PRO A 30 -0.32 -9.91 -6.42
C PRO A 30 -1.78 -10.38 -6.57
N PRO A 31 -2.41 -10.90 -5.51
CA PRO A 31 -3.81 -11.29 -5.57
C PRO A 31 -4.65 -10.07 -5.98
N PRO A 32 -5.75 -10.27 -6.74
CA PRO A 32 -6.61 -9.17 -7.14
C PRO A 32 -7.14 -8.44 -5.89
N PRO A 33 -7.30 -7.11 -5.95
CA PRO A 33 -7.74 -6.36 -4.78
C PRO A 33 -9.12 -6.86 -4.35
N SER A 34 -9.24 -7.28 -3.09
CA SER A 34 -10.53 -7.71 -2.56
C SER A 34 -11.40 -6.47 -2.33
N LYS A 35 -12.66 -6.50 -2.78
CA LYS A 35 -13.67 -5.47 -2.49
C LYS A 35 -14.13 -5.58 -1.03
N THR A 36 -13.22 -5.31 -0.10
CA THR A 36 -13.46 -5.46 1.33
C THR A 36 -12.95 -4.26 2.10
N ILE A 37 -13.51 -4.05 3.28
CA ILE A 37 -13.17 -2.98 4.21
C ILE A 37 -12.96 -3.56 5.60
N TYR A 38 -12.20 -2.87 6.44
CA TYR A 38 -12.05 -3.27 7.84
C TYR A 38 -13.10 -2.62 8.74
N LEU A 39 -14.00 -3.44 9.27
CA LEU A 39 -14.94 -3.06 10.34
C LEU A 39 -14.49 -3.65 11.68
N LEU A 40 -15.23 -3.35 12.75
CA LEU A 40 -15.01 -3.94 14.05
C LEU A 40 -16.02 -5.07 14.29
N ARG A 41 -15.54 -6.17 14.85
CA ARG A 41 -16.37 -7.27 15.38
C ARG A 41 -15.79 -7.66 16.72
N ASN A 42 -16.59 -7.60 17.78
CA ASN A 42 -16.12 -7.85 19.15
C ASN A 42 -14.88 -7.01 19.52
N GLY A 43 -14.85 -5.74 19.10
CA GLY A 43 -13.74 -4.80 19.37
C GLY A 43 -12.45 -5.05 18.57
N LYS A 44 -12.44 -5.98 17.63
CA LYS A 44 -11.28 -6.32 16.79
C LYS A 44 -11.55 -6.03 15.33
N LEU A 45 -10.49 -5.74 14.57
CA LEU A 45 -10.57 -5.58 13.12
C LEU A 45 -11.03 -6.88 12.46
N ALA A 46 -12.07 -6.78 11.64
CA ALA A 46 -12.62 -7.86 10.83
C ALA A 46 -12.72 -7.38 9.38
N LEU A 47 -12.31 -8.25 8.45
CA LEU A 47 -12.44 -7.99 7.03
C LEU A 47 -13.88 -8.27 6.60
N GLU A 48 -14.53 -7.30 5.96
CA GLU A 48 -15.94 -7.38 5.60
C GLU A 48 -16.14 -6.95 4.14
N PRO A 49 -17.07 -7.57 3.40
CA PRO A 49 -17.34 -7.21 2.01
C PRO A 49 -17.85 -5.77 1.91
N ALA A 50 -17.37 -5.05 0.90
CA ALA A 50 -17.77 -3.70 0.58
C ALA A 50 -18.64 -3.69 -0.68
N ASP A 51 -19.76 -2.98 -0.61
CA ASP A 51 -20.63 -2.77 -1.76
C ASP A 51 -20.11 -1.59 -2.59
N VAL A 52 -19.19 -1.90 -3.52
CA VAL A 52 -18.52 -0.93 -4.39
C VAL A 52 -18.38 -1.45 -5.82
N GLU A 53 -18.47 -0.53 -6.78
CA GLU A 53 -18.33 -0.85 -8.20
C GLU A 53 -16.90 -1.26 -8.58
N ASN A 54 -15.89 -0.61 -8.00
CA ASN A 54 -14.47 -0.88 -8.22
C ASN A 54 -13.70 -1.04 -6.90
N ASP A 55 -12.49 -1.56 -6.99
CA ASP A 55 -11.62 -1.93 -5.87
C ASP A 55 -10.51 -0.91 -5.60
N THR A 56 -10.68 0.32 -6.10
CA THR A 56 -9.73 1.41 -5.83
C THR A 56 -9.75 1.79 -4.36
N VAL A 57 -8.60 2.27 -3.85
CA VAL A 57 -8.48 2.70 -2.45
C VAL A 57 -9.49 3.81 -2.10
N ASP A 58 -9.76 4.73 -3.03
CA ASP A 58 -10.75 5.79 -2.84
C ASP A 58 -12.16 5.22 -2.62
N SER A 59 -12.60 4.28 -3.48
CA SER A 59 -13.90 3.62 -3.36
C SER A 59 -14.04 2.83 -2.06
N LEU A 60 -13.02 2.07 -1.67
CA LEU A 60 -13.04 1.27 -0.45
C LEU A 60 -13.07 2.15 0.81
N LEU A 61 -12.29 3.24 0.84
CA LEU A 61 -12.36 4.21 1.92
C LEU A 61 -13.72 4.92 1.96
N GLY A 62 -14.27 5.30 0.80
CA GLY A 62 -15.63 5.83 0.69
C GLY A 62 -16.66 4.89 1.32
N ALA A 63 -16.60 3.59 0.99
CA ALA A 63 -17.48 2.58 1.56
C ALA A 63 -17.29 2.40 3.07
N LEU A 64 -16.05 2.38 3.56
CA LEU A 64 -15.74 2.30 4.99
C LEU A 64 -16.37 3.45 5.79
N PHE A 65 -16.27 4.69 5.30
CA PHE A 65 -16.89 5.83 5.97
C PHE A 65 -18.41 5.86 5.78
N ALA A 66 -18.94 5.44 4.63
CA ALA A 66 -20.38 5.30 4.44
C ALA A 66 -21.00 4.24 5.37
N ALA A 67 -20.24 3.22 5.76
CA ALA A 67 -20.66 2.25 6.76
C ALA A 67 -20.83 2.88 8.16
N SER A 68 -20.11 3.96 8.47
CA SER A 68 -20.18 4.62 9.79
C SER A 68 -21.51 5.33 10.06
N SER A 69 -22.28 5.64 9.01
CA SER A 69 -23.61 6.25 9.11
C SER A 69 -24.76 5.25 9.06
N LYS A 70 -24.48 3.94 9.03
CA LYS A 70 -25.51 2.88 8.92
C LYS A 70 -25.55 2.00 10.18
N PRO A 71 -26.68 1.32 10.45
CA PRO A 71 -26.71 0.18 11.37
C PRO A 71 -25.84 -0.96 10.82
N LEU A 72 -25.00 -1.56 11.66
CA LEU A 72 -24.01 -2.57 11.25
C LEU A 72 -24.27 -3.97 11.81
N GLY A 73 -25.40 -4.19 12.50
CA GLY A 73 -25.75 -5.48 13.09
C GLY A 73 -24.79 -5.89 14.20
N ASP A 74 -24.13 -7.04 14.03
CA ASP A 74 -23.11 -7.58 14.95
C ASP A 74 -21.72 -6.94 14.79
N ARG A 75 -21.58 -6.02 13.83
CA ARG A 75 -20.36 -5.25 13.56
C ARG A 75 -20.48 -3.83 14.12
N ASP A 76 -19.34 -3.16 14.24
CA ASP A 76 -19.26 -1.77 14.65
C ASP A 76 -18.13 -1.03 13.91
N THR A 77 -17.95 0.25 14.23
CA THR A 77 -16.93 1.11 13.65
C THR A 77 -16.54 2.24 14.60
N ALA A 78 -15.23 2.49 14.72
CA ALA A 78 -14.68 3.62 15.47
C ALA A 78 -14.70 4.94 14.67
N LEU A 79 -15.28 4.94 13.48
CA LEU A 79 -15.33 6.09 12.56
C LEU A 79 -16.65 6.88 12.66
N ARG A 80 -17.50 6.59 13.65
CA ARG A 80 -18.74 7.35 13.87
C ARG A 80 -18.40 8.82 14.17
N GLY A 81 -19.09 9.74 13.50
CA GLY A 81 -18.84 11.18 13.61
C GLY A 81 -17.70 11.69 12.74
N PHE A 82 -17.07 10.82 11.93
CA PHE A 82 -16.07 11.20 10.94
C PHE A 82 -16.60 11.04 9.52
N THR A 83 -16.11 11.87 8.61
CA THR A 83 -16.49 11.89 7.19
C THR A 83 -15.24 11.82 6.32
N TYR A 84 -15.30 11.02 5.27
CA TYR A 84 -14.25 10.95 4.25
C TYR A 84 -14.29 12.17 3.33
N LEU A 85 -13.14 12.76 3.04
CA LEU A 85 -13.02 13.90 2.11
C LEU A 85 -12.27 13.55 0.82
N GLY A 86 -11.57 12.41 0.77
CA GLY A 86 -10.76 11.98 -0.36
C GLY A 86 -9.33 11.60 0.01
N ILE A 87 -8.56 11.20 -1.00
CA ILE A 87 -7.14 10.85 -0.89
C ILE A 87 -6.25 11.74 -1.75
N LYS A 88 -4.96 11.78 -1.41
CA LYS A 88 -3.89 12.26 -2.27
C LYS A 88 -2.71 11.29 -2.21
N ASP A 89 -2.28 10.84 -3.38
CA ASP A 89 -1.14 9.96 -3.56
C ASP A 89 0.14 10.79 -3.82
N SER A 90 1.26 10.40 -3.20
CA SER A 90 2.60 10.96 -3.46
C SER A 90 3.22 10.58 -4.81
N LEU A 91 2.72 9.52 -5.47
CA LEU A 91 3.19 9.00 -6.75
C LEU A 91 2.56 9.72 -7.96
N ASN A 92 1.60 10.64 -7.73
CA ASN A 92 0.91 11.38 -8.79
C ASN A 92 1.15 12.90 -8.71
N PRO A 93 1.53 13.57 -9.83
CA PRO A 93 1.72 13.00 -11.17
C PRO A 93 2.97 12.14 -11.28
N VAL A 94 2.91 11.10 -12.11
CA VAL A 94 4.06 10.25 -12.45
C VAL A 94 5.10 11.11 -13.16
N GLN A 95 6.08 11.61 -12.42
CA GLN A 95 7.19 12.38 -12.99
C GLN A 95 8.13 11.38 -13.65
N ARG A 96 8.14 11.39 -15.00
CA ARG A 96 8.86 10.40 -15.83
C ARG A 96 10.38 10.65 -15.90
N ASP A 97 10.86 11.73 -15.31
CA ASP A 97 12.26 12.17 -15.41
C ASP A 97 13.00 12.11 -14.07
N GLU A 98 14.08 11.32 -14.13
CA GLU A 98 15.37 11.43 -13.44
C GLU A 98 15.43 11.38 -11.90
N VAL A 99 16.00 10.25 -11.43
CA VAL A 99 16.78 10.10 -10.18
C VAL A 99 16.18 10.81 -8.97
N GLN A 100 15.02 10.36 -8.52
CA GLN A 100 14.56 10.68 -7.16
C GLN A 100 14.65 9.42 -6.30
N LEU A 101 15.43 9.56 -5.23
CA LEU A 101 15.55 8.66 -4.07
C LEU A 101 14.22 7.96 -3.75
N PRO A 102 14.23 6.73 -3.20
CA PRO A 102 13.01 5.95 -2.99
C PRO A 102 12.02 6.76 -2.16
N ARG A 103 11.03 7.36 -2.83
CA ARG A 103 9.92 8.03 -2.15
C ARG A 103 9.08 6.90 -1.60
N THR A 104 9.05 6.76 -0.28
CA THR A 104 8.14 5.82 0.37
C THR A 104 6.73 6.16 -0.10
N SER A 105 6.08 5.24 -0.82
CA SER A 105 4.77 5.50 -1.41
C SER A 105 3.77 5.81 -0.30
N THR A 106 3.39 7.09 -0.18
CA THR A 106 2.57 7.61 0.92
C THR A 106 1.22 8.04 0.40
N LEU A 107 0.17 7.39 0.92
CA LEU A 107 -1.21 7.80 0.71
C LEU A 107 -1.63 8.78 1.82
N THR A 108 -2.07 9.98 1.45
CA THR A 108 -2.69 10.90 2.41
C THR A 108 -4.21 10.77 2.36
N VAL A 109 -4.83 10.36 3.45
CA VAL A 109 -6.28 10.27 3.63
C VAL A 109 -6.77 11.55 4.33
N TYR A 110 -7.73 12.24 3.73
CA TYR A 110 -8.35 13.42 4.30
C TYR A 110 -9.70 13.07 4.93
N ILE A 111 -9.89 13.50 6.17
CA ILE A 111 -11.13 13.30 6.91
C ILE A 111 -11.63 14.62 7.50
N ARG A 112 -12.91 14.68 7.80
CA ARG A 112 -13.55 15.70 8.63
C ARG A 112 -14.15 15.01 9.87
N GLY A 113 -14.27 15.76 10.96
CA GLY A 113 -14.95 15.29 12.17
C GLY A 113 -14.34 15.94 13.39
N GLU A 114 -15.08 15.94 14.49
CA GLU A 114 -14.61 16.41 15.79
C GLU A 114 -14.30 15.21 16.70
N GLY A 115 -13.57 15.45 17.80
CA GLY A 115 -13.22 14.39 18.76
C GLY A 115 -11.98 13.57 18.41
N ILE A 116 -11.72 12.54 19.21
CA ILE A 116 -10.47 11.75 19.15
C ILE A 116 -10.62 10.63 18.12
N LEU A 117 -9.74 10.61 17.12
CA LEU A 117 -9.60 9.46 16.23
C LEU A 117 -8.79 8.38 16.96
N THR A 118 -9.48 7.35 17.45
CA THR A 118 -8.89 6.28 18.26
C THR A 118 -7.89 5.42 17.46
N LYS A 119 -7.08 4.62 18.15
CA LYS A 119 -6.18 3.65 17.50
C LYS A 119 -6.96 2.73 16.55
N LEU A 120 -8.12 2.22 16.97
CA LEU A 120 -8.99 1.39 16.13
C LEU A 120 -9.50 2.13 14.90
N GLY A 121 -9.92 3.39 15.03
CA GLY A 121 -10.35 4.19 13.88
C GLY A 121 -9.22 4.41 12.87
N LYS A 122 -8.01 4.71 13.35
CA LYS A 122 -6.82 4.77 12.49
C LYS A 122 -6.57 3.42 11.82
N ALA A 123 -6.67 2.32 12.57
CA ALA A 123 -6.42 0.98 12.06
C ALA A 123 -7.41 0.59 10.95
N GLN A 124 -8.71 0.91 11.10
CA GLN A 124 -9.72 0.68 10.06
C GLN A 124 -9.37 1.42 8.76
N ILE A 125 -8.96 2.68 8.84
CA ILE A 125 -8.55 3.50 7.68
C ILE A 125 -7.30 2.92 7.02
N VAL A 126 -6.25 2.73 7.80
CA VAL A 126 -4.91 2.36 7.31
C VAL A 126 -4.91 0.94 6.75
N CYS A 127 -5.50 -0.01 7.48
CA CYS A 127 -5.58 -1.39 7.00
C CYS A 127 -6.48 -1.53 5.78
N THR A 128 -7.54 -0.73 5.65
CA THR A 128 -8.37 -0.73 4.43
C THR A 128 -7.60 -0.20 3.23
N ALA A 129 -6.86 0.90 3.40
CA ALA A 129 -6.07 1.50 2.34
C ALA A 129 -4.89 0.61 1.87
N GLN A 130 -4.21 -0.07 2.80
CA GLN A 130 -3.05 -0.90 2.49
C GLN A 130 -3.39 -2.32 2.02
N GLN A 131 -4.66 -2.62 1.79
CA GLN A 131 -5.02 -3.85 1.06
C GLN A 131 -4.50 -3.81 -0.38
N ASN A 132 -4.34 -2.61 -0.94
CA ASN A 132 -3.62 -2.41 -2.17
C ASN A 132 -2.14 -2.17 -1.85
N ILE A 133 -1.28 -3.07 -2.35
CA ILE A 133 0.17 -3.09 -2.09
C ILE A 133 0.94 -1.86 -2.62
N ALA A 134 0.26 -0.95 -3.32
CA ALA A 134 0.88 0.24 -3.90
C ALA A 134 1.39 1.27 -2.85
N PHE A 135 0.93 1.20 -1.59
CA PHE A 135 1.24 2.21 -0.56
C PHE A 135 1.93 1.62 0.66
N GLU A 136 3.16 2.06 0.93
CA GLU A 136 3.96 1.64 2.08
C GLU A 136 3.47 2.27 3.39
N GLN A 137 2.93 3.50 3.32
CA GLN A 137 2.51 4.26 4.48
C GLN A 137 1.24 5.05 4.21
N VAL A 138 0.44 5.26 5.26
CA VAL A 138 -0.80 6.04 5.19
C VAL A 138 -0.74 7.18 6.19
N LYS A 139 -0.80 8.41 5.70
CA LYS A 139 -0.91 9.63 6.49
C LYS A 139 -2.37 10.02 6.62
N ILE A 140 -2.84 10.28 7.84
CA ILE A 140 -4.20 10.77 8.06
C ILE A 140 -4.15 12.27 8.38
N VAL A 141 -4.98 13.05 7.68
CA VAL A 141 -5.09 14.51 7.89
C VAL A 141 -6.55 14.88 8.10
N ARG A 142 -6.81 15.56 9.21
CA ARG A 142 -8.12 16.12 9.53
C ARG A 142 -8.24 17.54 8.98
N ARG A 143 -9.35 17.83 8.29
CA ARG A 143 -9.71 19.15 7.75
C ARG A 143 -11.14 19.53 8.16
N ASN A 144 -11.23 20.50 9.08
CA ASN A 144 -12.49 21.07 9.54
C ASN A 144 -12.60 22.53 9.03
N ALA A 145 -13.81 22.99 8.70
CA ALA A 145 -14.04 24.21 7.90
C ALA A 145 -13.50 25.52 8.51
N HIS A 146 -13.13 25.53 9.79
CA HIS A 146 -12.65 26.70 10.52
C HIS A 146 -11.38 26.45 11.35
N HIS A 147 -10.71 25.31 11.13
CA HIS A 147 -9.50 24.95 11.85
C HIS A 147 -8.37 24.64 10.86
N PRO A 148 -7.10 24.94 11.21
CA PRO A 148 -5.98 24.48 10.41
C PRO A 148 -6.00 22.96 10.29
N SER A 149 -5.54 22.45 9.15
CA SER A 149 -5.43 21.02 8.93
C SER A 149 -4.55 20.40 10.01
N LYS A 150 -5.02 19.33 10.67
CA LYS A 150 -4.29 18.62 11.71
C LYS A 150 -3.85 17.26 11.20
N SER A 151 -2.57 16.93 11.31
CA SER A 151 -2.11 15.56 11.05
C SER A 151 -2.46 14.67 12.23
N GLU A 152 -3.02 13.50 11.94
CA GLU A 152 -3.31 12.43 12.91
C GLU A 152 -2.17 11.39 12.96
N GLY A 153 -1.04 11.70 12.31
CA GLY A 153 0.14 10.85 12.16
C GLY A 153 0.20 10.13 10.82
N GLN A 154 1.28 9.37 10.66
CA GLN A 154 1.58 8.51 9.52
C GLN A 154 1.84 7.12 10.06
N HIS A 155 1.15 6.12 9.50
CA HIS A 155 0.99 4.81 10.12
C HIS A 155 1.09 3.71 9.08
N THR A 156 1.33 2.49 9.56
CA THR A 156 1.17 1.26 8.79
C THR A 156 0.16 0.33 9.46
N CYS A 157 -0.47 -0.56 8.70
CA CYS A 157 -1.45 -1.50 9.25
C CYS A 157 -0.84 -2.44 10.30
N PRO A 158 0.38 -3.00 10.11
CA PRO A 158 1.03 -3.81 11.14
C PRO A 158 1.26 -3.10 12.47
N GLU A 159 1.52 -1.78 12.47
CA GLU A 159 1.68 -0.98 13.69
C GLU A 159 0.36 -0.84 14.49
N LEU A 160 -0.77 -0.80 13.78
CA LEU A 160 -2.07 -0.49 14.36
C LEU A 160 -2.91 -1.72 14.71
N ARG A 161 -2.53 -2.91 14.23
CA ARG A 161 -3.18 -4.18 14.53
C ARG A 161 -2.98 -4.65 15.97
#